data_AF-A0ABD6B6Z1-F1
#
_entry.id   AF-A0ABD6B6Z1-F1
#
_cell.length_a   1.000
_cell.length_b   1.000
_cell.length_c   1.000
_cell.angle_alpha   90.00
_cell.angle_beta   90.00
_cell.angle_gamma   90.00
#
_symmetry.space_group_name_H-M   'P 1'
#
loop_
_entity.id
_entity.type
_entity.pdbx_description
1 polymer ?
#
loop_
_entity_poly.entity_id
_entity_poly.type
_entity_poly.pdbx_seq_one_letter_code
_entity_poly.pdbx_strand_id
1 'polypeptide(L)'
;MGAYDAYLALRHRLADADGPDHVALVLTERDLLEQGAYDTLERTLGWAFDYGAERVTVSVSVLDEAVVPTLVRELRGIDAPR
;
A
#
# COMPACT_ATOMS: atom_id res chain seq x y z
N MET A 1 0.69 8.71 20.08
CA MET A 1 1.36 9.71 19.23
C MET A 1 1.98 10.77 20.13
N GLY A 2 3.30 10.73 20.34
CA GLY A 2 4.04 11.64 21.23
C GLY A 2 4.58 12.89 20.51
N ALA A 3 5.32 13.74 21.23
CA ALA A 3 5.91 14.96 20.68
C ALA A 3 6.85 14.70 19.49
N TYR A 4 7.56 13.57 19.51
CA TYR A 4 8.43 13.16 18.40
C TYR A 4 7.63 12.79 17.15
N ASP A 5 6.51 12.08 17.29
CA ASP A 5 5.63 11.73 16.16
C ASP A 5 5.02 12.99 15.52
N ALA A 6 4.59 13.95 16.35
CA ALA A 6 4.06 15.22 15.87
C ALA A 6 5.12 16.05 15.13
N TYR A 7 6.35 16.08 15.65
CA TYR A 7 7.48 16.72 14.97
C TYR A 7 7.78 16.07 13.62
N LEU A 8 7.85 14.74 13.54
CA LEU A 8 8.10 14.03 12.28
C LEU A 8 6.99 14.27 11.26
N ALA A 9 5.72 14.22 11.69
CA ALA A 9 4.59 14.51 10.81
C ALA A 9 4.66 15.93 10.25
N LEU A 10 4.96 16.93 11.08
CA LEU A 10 5.11 18.32 10.65
C LEU A 10 6.31 18.48 9.70
N ARG A 11 7.45 17.88 10.04
CA ARG A 11 8.65 17.93 9.22
C ARG A 11 8.42 17.32 7.84
N HIS A 12 7.71 16.19 7.76
CA HIS A 12 7.45 15.54 6.49
C HIS A 12 6.44 16.33 5.63
N ARG A 13 5.44 16.98 6.25
CA ARG A 13 4.50 17.85 5.51
C ARG A 13 5.10 19.16 5.03
N LEU A 14 6.10 19.68 5.75
CA LEU A 14 6.79 20.93 5.40
C LEU A 14 8.07 20.70 4.61
N ALA A 15 8.49 19.45 4.42
CA ALA A 15 9.64 19.13 3.59
C ALA A 15 9.26 19.42 2.13
N ASP A 16 9.96 20.36 1.52
CA ASP A 16 9.84 20.71 0.11
C ASP A 16 10.68 19.73 -0.73
N ALA A 17 10.28 18.46 -0.67
CA ALA A 17 10.87 17.38 -1.44
C ALA A 17 9.72 16.62 -2.11
N ASP A 18 9.84 16.45 -3.42
CA ASP A 18 8.87 15.67 -4.18
C ASP A 18 8.77 14.24 -3.61
N GLY A 19 7.54 13.73 -3.57
CA GLY A 19 7.29 12.33 -3.24
C GLY A 19 7.87 11.39 -4.30
N PRO A 20 7.95 10.07 -4.02
CA PRO A 20 8.39 9.12 -5.00
C PRO A 20 7.37 9.00 -6.14
N ASP A 21 7.80 9.22 -7.39
CA ASP A 21 6.95 9.05 -8.59
C ASP A 21 6.38 7.62 -8.72
N HIS A 22 7.14 6.62 -8.26
CA HIS A 22 6.77 5.20 -8.33
C HIS A 22 7.04 4.49 -7.01
N VAL A 23 6.00 3.87 -6.45
CA VAL A 23 6.07 3.06 -5.23
C VAL A 23 5.95 1.57 -5.57
N ALA A 24 6.84 0.74 -5.02
CA ALA A 24 6.73 -0.71 -5.09
C ALA A 24 6.26 -1.26 -3.73
N LEU A 25 5.11 -1.92 -3.72
CA LEU A 25 4.59 -2.62 -2.55
C LEU A 25 4.89 -4.11 -2.68
N VAL A 26 5.70 -4.65 -1.79
CA VAL A 26 6.08 -6.06 -1.78
C VAL A 26 5.39 -6.73 -0.61
N LEU A 27 4.50 -7.67 -0.91
CA LEU A 27 3.68 -8.38 0.06
C LEU A 27 3.92 -9.89 -0.07
N THR A 28 3.48 -10.63 0.93
CA THR A 28 3.38 -12.09 0.89
C THR A 28 1.92 -12.52 0.80
N GLU A 29 1.67 -13.76 0.37
CA GLU A 29 0.34 -14.35 0.41
C GLU A 29 -0.28 -14.27 1.81
N ARG A 30 0.54 -14.43 2.86
CA ARG A 30 0.06 -14.41 4.24
C ARG A 30 -0.50 -13.04 4.60
N ASP A 31 0.12 -11.96 4.16
CA ASP A 31 -0.35 -10.60 4.42
C ASP A 31 -1.75 -10.38 3.86
N LEU A 32 -2.12 -11.06 2.77
CA LEU A 32 -3.42 -10.97 2.11
C LEU A 32 -4.46 -11.99 2.60
N LEU A 33 -4.04 -12.99 3.37
CA LEU A 33 -4.94 -13.98 3.98
C LEU A 33 -5.44 -13.55 5.36
N GLU A 34 -4.83 -12.52 5.96
CA GLU A 34 -5.29 -11.94 7.23
C GLU A 34 -6.62 -11.18 7.05
N GLN A 35 -7.43 -11.17 8.11
CA GLN A 35 -8.71 -10.47 8.09
C GLN A 35 -8.48 -8.94 7.96
N GLY A 36 -9.15 -8.30 7.00
CA GLY A 36 -9.01 -6.86 6.75
C GLY A 36 -7.74 -6.48 5.98
N ALA A 37 -7.03 -7.46 5.41
CA ALA A 37 -5.84 -7.22 4.60
C ALA A 37 -6.14 -6.35 3.37
N TYR A 38 -7.24 -6.64 2.66
CA TYR A 38 -7.64 -5.90 1.46
C TYR A 38 -8.02 -4.45 1.77
N ASP A 39 -8.77 -4.18 2.85
CA ASP A 39 -9.07 -2.82 3.31
C ASP A 39 -7.78 -2.04 3.66
N THR A 40 -6.81 -2.75 4.24
CA THR A 40 -5.51 -2.16 4.57
C THR A 40 -4.71 -1.85 3.31
N LEU A 41 -4.77 -2.72 2.31
CA LEU A 41 -4.14 -2.52 1.01
C LEU A 41 -4.77 -1.31 0.29
N GLU A 42 -6.10 -1.21 0.23
CA GLU A 42 -6.81 -0.05 -0.34
C GLU A 42 -6.36 1.28 0.28
N ARG A 43 -6.34 1.35 1.61
CA ARG A 43 -5.85 2.53 2.33
C ARG A 43 -4.39 2.84 2.03
N THR A 44 -3.55 1.81 1.91
CA THR A 44 -2.12 1.97 1.62
C THR A 44 -1.90 2.50 0.20
N LEU A 45 -2.68 2.02 -0.76
CA LEU A 45 -2.69 2.55 -2.12
C LEU A 45 -3.12 4.02 -2.11
N GLY A 46 -4.21 4.35 -1.42
CA GLY A 46 -4.67 5.73 -1.24
C GLY A 46 -3.56 6.66 -0.74
N TRP A 47 -2.83 6.24 0.30
CA TRP A 47 -1.69 7.02 0.79
C TRP A 47 -0.60 7.21 -0.27
N ALA A 48 -0.23 6.18 -1.02
CA ALA A 48 0.81 6.32 -2.04
C ALA A 48 0.49 7.44 -3.04
N PHE A 49 -0.76 7.51 -3.51
CA PHE A 49 -1.22 8.56 -4.42
C PHE A 49 -1.37 9.92 -3.71
N ASP A 50 -1.90 9.96 -2.48
CA ASP A 50 -2.01 11.20 -1.69
C ASP A 50 -0.65 11.87 -1.43
N TYR A 51 0.42 11.08 -1.36
CA TYR A 51 1.80 11.56 -1.21
C TYR A 51 2.53 11.78 -2.55
N GLY A 52 1.81 11.75 -3.68
CA GLY A 52 2.33 12.16 -4.99
C GLY A 52 2.87 11.05 -5.88
N ALA A 53 2.68 9.77 -5.54
CA ALA A 53 3.04 8.71 -6.46
C ALA A 53 2.12 8.72 -7.69
N GLU A 54 2.71 8.61 -8.88
CA GLU A 54 1.97 8.46 -10.14
C GLU A 54 1.71 6.99 -10.45
N ARG A 55 2.50 6.09 -9.87
CA ARG A 55 2.41 4.66 -10.09
C ARG A 55 2.65 3.87 -8.82
N VAL A 56 1.89 2.80 -8.67
CA VAL A 56 2.14 1.77 -7.65
C VAL A 56 2.21 0.40 -8.30
N THR A 57 3.25 -0.37 -7.99
CA THR A 57 3.36 -1.78 -8.37
C THR A 57 3.22 -2.64 -7.14
N VAL A 58 2.24 -3.54 -7.13
CA VAL A 58 2.06 -4.51 -6.05
C VAL A 58 2.61 -5.86 -6.52
N SER A 59 3.59 -6.38 -5.79
CA SER A 59 4.17 -7.70 -6.01
C SER A 59 3.84 -8.59 -4.82
N VAL A 60 3.17 -9.71 -5.06
CA VAL A 60 2.81 -10.67 -4.02
C VAL A 60 3.67 -11.93 -4.19
N SER A 61 4.49 -12.22 -3.20
CA SER A 61 5.21 -13.50 -3.11
C SER A 61 4.24 -14.58 -2.65
N VAL A 62 4.05 -15.58 -3.51
CA VAL A 62 3.13 -16.71 -3.28
C VAL A 62 3.96 -17.98 -3.15
N LEU A 63 3.69 -18.76 -2.10
CA LEU A 63 4.33 -20.05 -1.87
C LEU A 63 3.45 -21.19 -2.39
N ASP A 64 2.12 -21.08 -2.22
CA ASP A 64 1.15 -22.05 -2.72
C ASP A 64 0.38 -21.51 -3.93
N GLU A 65 0.62 -22.08 -5.11
CA GLU A 65 -0.06 -21.66 -6.34
C GLU A 65 -1.59 -21.80 -6.26
N ALA A 66 -2.11 -22.68 -5.39
CA ALA A 66 -3.54 -22.86 -5.20
C ALA A 66 -4.24 -21.59 -4.68
N VAL A 67 -3.53 -20.66 -4.03
CA VAL A 67 -4.12 -19.41 -3.54
C VAL A 67 -4.22 -18.32 -4.61
N VAL A 68 -3.49 -18.43 -5.72
CA VAL A 68 -3.42 -17.40 -6.77
C VAL A 68 -4.79 -17.00 -7.32
N PRO A 69 -5.71 -17.93 -7.67
CA PRO A 69 -7.01 -17.56 -8.22
C PRO A 69 -7.85 -16.73 -7.23
N THR A 70 -7.75 -17.03 -5.94
CA THR A 70 -8.42 -16.27 -4.88
C THR A 70 -7.84 -14.87 -4.79
N LEU A 71 -6.51 -14.76 -4.69
CA LEU A 71 -5.83 -13.46 -4.64
C LEU A 71 -6.18 -12.58 -5.85
N VAL A 72 -6.16 -13.14 -7.07
CA VAL A 72 -6.53 -12.40 -8.29
C VAL A 72 -7.96 -11.89 -8.25
N ARG A 73 -8.91 -12.69 -7.74
CA ARG A 73 -10.31 -12.29 -7.64
C ARG A 73 -10.48 -11.13 -6.66
N GLU A 74 -9.91 -11.26 -5.46
CA GLU A 74 -10.03 -10.23 -4.43
C GLU A 74 -9.31 -8.94 -4.85
N LEU A 75 -8.09 -9.04 -5.41
CA LEU A 75 -7.33 -7.88 -5.91
C LEU A 75 -8.05 -7.12 -7.04
N ARG A 76 -8.88 -7.80 -7.84
CA ARG A 76 -9.72 -7.12 -8.85
C ARG A 76 -10.91 -6.38 -8.25
N GLY A 77 -11.31 -6.76 -7.04
CA GLY A 77 -12.40 -6.12 -6.30
C GLY A 77 -11.96 -4.87 -5.53
N ILE A 78 -10.65 -4.66 -5.39
CA ILE A 78 -10.07 -3.50 -4.71
C ILE A 78 -10.44 -2.21 -5.44
N ASP A 79 -10.96 -1.24 -4.69
CA ASP A 79 -11.12 0.12 -5.17
C ASP A 79 -9.78 0.87 -5.08
N ALA A 80 -8.99 0.79 -6.14
CA ALA A 80 -7.71 1.49 -6.23
C ALA A 80 -7.89 2.84 -6.94
N PRO A 81 -7.28 3.93 -6.42
CA PRO A 81 -7.16 5.17 -7.16
C PRO A 81 -6.51 4.91 -8.53
N ARG A 82 -7.08 5.49 -9.58
CA ARG A 82 -6.57 5.36 -10.96
C ARG A 82 -5.57 6.43 -11.31
#